data_AF-A0A512NFC9-F1
#
_entry.id   AF-A0A512NFC9-F1
#
_cell.length_a   1.000
_cell.length_b   1.000
_cell.length_c   1.000
_cell.angle_alpha   90.00
_cell.angle_beta   90.00
_cell.angle_gamma   90.00
#
_symmetry.space_group_name_H-M   'P 1'
#
loop_
_entity.id
_entity.type
_entity.pdbx_description
1 polymer ?
#
loop_
_entity_poly.entity_id
_entity_poly.type
_entity_poly.pdbx_seq_one_letter_code
_entity_poly.pdbx_strand_id
1 'polypeptide(L)'
;MGDLREKLSRLLPGDIFHAICPNQASLICLVETVGNDRIEARRVTTQDHVTFDSAGHTLSDDPMVRCTIDSIAPLPVDVHNVLLGLDRKMRLRFDKLNRAEKDALLFVADFYPSNQIDED
;
A
#
# COMPACT_ATOMS: atom_id res chain seq x y z
N MET A 1 -15.84 12.65 -10.47
CA MET A 1 -15.05 13.24 -9.37
C MET A 1 -15.67 12.67 -8.12
N GLY A 2 -15.10 11.58 -7.62
CA GLY A 2 -15.69 10.79 -6.52
C GLY A 2 -14.96 11.10 -5.23
N ASP A 3 -15.71 11.19 -4.14
CA ASP A 3 -15.21 11.29 -2.76
C ASP A 3 -14.06 10.27 -2.55
N LEU A 4 -13.00 10.64 -1.81
CA LEU A 4 -11.89 9.74 -1.46
C LEU A 4 -12.41 8.38 -0.98
N ARG A 5 -13.46 8.39 -0.17
CA ARG A 5 -14.14 7.19 0.31
C ARG A 5 -14.65 6.31 -0.83
N GLU A 6 -15.24 6.91 -1.87
CA GLU A 6 -15.69 6.21 -3.07
C GLU A 6 -14.50 5.58 -3.82
N LYS A 7 -13.38 6.31 -3.97
CA LYS A 7 -12.17 5.80 -4.61
C LYS A 7 -11.61 4.59 -3.85
N LEU A 8 -11.49 4.69 -2.52
CA LEU A 8 -10.98 3.61 -1.68
C LEU A 8 -11.91 2.40 -1.63
N SER A 9 -13.23 2.60 -1.75
CA SER A 9 -14.20 1.49 -1.78
C SER A 9 -14.08 0.56 -2.99
N ARG A 10 -13.32 0.97 -4.03
CA ARG A 10 -13.07 0.18 -5.24
C ARG A 10 -11.91 -0.80 -5.09
N LEU A 11 -11.12 -0.69 -4.02
CA LEU A 11 -10.03 -1.62 -3.74
C LEU A 11 -10.57 -3.04 -3.55
N LEU A 12 -9.80 -4.02 -4.01
CA LEU A 12 -10.09 -5.45 -3.90
C LEU A 12 -8.89 -6.18 -3.29
N PRO A 13 -9.10 -7.36 -2.68
CA PRO A 13 -8.00 -8.23 -2.27
C PRO A 13 -7.03 -8.50 -3.43
N GLY A 14 -5.74 -8.28 -3.19
CA GLY A 14 -4.70 -8.39 -4.22
C GLY A 14 -4.25 -7.06 -4.83
N ASP A 15 -4.98 -5.96 -4.59
CA ASP A 15 -4.55 -4.63 -5.00
C ASP A 15 -3.38 -4.14 -4.13
N ILE A 16 -2.50 -3.35 -4.73
CA ILE A 16 -1.36 -2.73 -4.05
C ILE A 16 -1.54 -1.22 -4.03
N PHE A 17 -1.47 -0.63 -2.83
CA PHE A 17 -1.57 0.81 -2.63
C PHE A 17 -0.39 1.34 -1.80
N HIS A 18 -0.27 2.66 -1.76
CA HIS A 18 0.72 3.37 -0.98
C HIS A 18 0.06 4.17 0.13
N ALA A 19 0.71 4.15 1.29
CA ALA A 19 0.39 5.05 2.39
C ALA A 19 1.66 5.71 2.92
N ILE A 20 1.53 6.95 3.36
CA ILE A 20 2.61 7.74 3.95
C ILE A 20 2.30 8.08 5.40
N CYS A 21 3.30 7.95 6.25
CA CYS A 21 3.22 8.33 7.66
C CYS A 21 3.76 9.76 7.88
N PRO A 22 3.42 10.45 8.98
CA PRO A 22 3.89 11.81 9.25
C PRO A 22 5.42 11.93 9.32
N ASN A 23 6.09 10.86 9.75
CA ASN A 23 7.55 10.74 9.76
C ASN A 23 8.16 10.41 8.38
N GLN A 24 7.39 10.53 7.30
CA GLN A 24 7.76 10.20 5.92
C GLN A 24 8.05 8.72 5.67
N ALA A 25 7.68 7.82 6.59
CA ALA A 25 7.75 6.40 6.31
C ALA A 25 6.75 6.04 5.20
N SER A 26 7.25 5.34 4.18
CA SER A 26 6.48 4.82 3.06
C SER A 26 6.03 3.40 3.32
N LEU A 27 4.74 3.15 3.12
CA LEU A 27 4.12 1.83 3.25
C LEU A 27 3.65 1.37 1.87
N ILE A 28 4.23 0.28 1.37
CA ILE A 28 3.71 -0.46 0.22
C ILE A 28 2.83 -1.57 0.78
N CYS A 29 1.52 -1.47 0.55
CA CYS A 29 0.52 -2.29 1.19
C CYS A 29 -0.20 -3.16 0.16
N LEU A 30 -0.39 -4.44 0.49
CA LEU A 30 -1.24 -5.39 -0.24
C LEU A 30 -2.58 -5.50 0.47
N VAL A 31 -3.68 -5.23 -0.23
CA VAL A 31 -5.03 -5.38 0.30
C VAL A 31 -5.34 -6.84 0.58
N GLU A 32 -5.81 -7.12 1.80
CA GLU A 32 -6.27 -8.44 2.23
C GLU A 32 -7.80 -8.51 2.24
N THR A 33 -8.44 -7.51 2.84
CA THR A 33 -9.90 -7.42 2.97
C THR A 33 -10.35 -5.97 2.86
N VAL A 34 -11.46 -5.73 2.16
CA VAL A 34 -12.16 -4.42 2.15
C VAL A 34 -13.54 -4.61 2.75
N GLY A 35 -13.77 -3.98 3.90
CA GLY A 35 -15.05 -3.98 4.61
C GLY A 35 -15.80 -2.66 4.49
N ASN A 36 -16.93 -2.54 5.19
CA ASN A 36 -17.77 -1.33 5.14
C ASN A 36 -17.12 -0.11 5.80
N ASP A 37 -16.30 -0.34 6.82
CA ASP A 37 -15.70 0.70 7.67
C ASP A 37 -14.16 0.69 7.67
N ARG A 38 -13.54 -0.35 7.10
CA ARG A 38 -12.10 -0.59 7.18
C ARG A 38 -11.52 -1.28 5.96
N ILE A 39 -10.24 -1.02 5.72
CA ILE A 39 -9.40 -1.74 4.76
C ILE A 39 -8.30 -2.43 5.56
N GLU A 40 -8.24 -3.74 5.45
CA GLU A 40 -7.18 -4.56 6.03
C GLU A 40 -6.12 -4.83 4.97
N ALA A 41 -4.87 -4.56 5.32
CA ALA A 41 -3.76 -4.72 4.42
C ALA A 41 -2.54 -5.26 5.16
N ARG A 42 -1.59 -5.77 4.40
CA ARG A 42 -0.27 -6.17 4.89
C ARG A 42 0.82 -5.42 4.14
N ARG A 43 1.85 -4.99 4.85
CA ARG A 43 3.03 -4.41 4.23
C ARG A 43 3.80 -5.48 3.45
N VAL A 44 4.03 -5.23 2.16
CA VAL A 44 4.72 -6.17 1.26
C VAL A 44 6.10 -6.58 1.79
N THR A 45 6.85 -5.64 2.36
CA THR A 45 8.23 -5.86 2.77
C THR A 45 8.39 -6.39 4.20
N THR A 46 7.60 -5.91 5.15
CA THR A 46 7.77 -6.27 6.57
C THR A 46 6.77 -7.31 7.05
N GLN A 47 5.70 -7.54 6.28
CA GLN A 47 4.60 -8.44 6.63
C GLN A 47 3.77 -7.97 7.84
N ASP A 48 3.97 -6.72 8.30
CA ASP A 48 3.12 -6.14 9.33
C ASP A 48 1.71 -5.92 8.79
N HIS A 49 0.70 -6.33 9.56
CA HIS A 49 -0.69 -6.04 9.28
C HIS A 49 -1.01 -4.60 9.68
N VAL A 50 -1.75 -3.91 8.83
CA VAL A 50 -2.16 -2.52 9.02
C VAL A 50 -3.62 -2.40 8.64
N THR A 51 -4.39 -1.70 9.47
CA THR A 51 -5.80 -1.44 9.23
C THR A 51 -6.02 0.04 9.03
N PHE A 52 -6.74 0.39 7.97
CA PHE A 52 -7.14 1.75 7.64
C PHE A 52 -8.64 1.91 7.81
N ASP A 53 -9.10 3.08 8.25
CA ASP A 53 -10.51 3.46 8.20
C ASP A 53 -10.97 3.72 6.75
N SER A 54 -12.27 3.93 6.54
CA SER A 54 -12.81 4.24 5.21
C SER A 54 -12.39 5.61 4.64
N ALA A 55 -11.75 6.45 5.45
CA ALA A 55 -11.13 7.70 5.01
C ALA A 55 -9.64 7.52 4.63
N GLY A 56 -9.10 6.31 4.79
CA GLY A 56 -7.74 5.98 4.41
C GLY A 56 -6.71 6.28 5.49
N HIS A 57 -7.09 6.47 6.76
CA HIS A 57 -6.14 6.65 7.85
C HIS A 57 -5.92 5.37 8.64
N THR A 58 -4.68 5.09 9.07
CA THR A 58 -4.44 3.96 9.96
C THR A 58 -5.18 4.12 11.29
N LEU A 59 -5.68 3.01 11.82
CA LEU A 59 -6.27 2.92 13.15
C LEU A 59 -5.16 2.85 14.21
N SER A 60 -4.55 4.00 14.51
CA SER A 60 -3.53 4.16 15.56
C SER A 60 -3.88 5.30 16.50
N ASP A 61 -3.73 5.07 17.81
CA ASP A 61 -3.90 6.10 18.85
C ASP A 61 -2.71 7.07 18.90
N ASP A 62 -1.55 6.70 18.34
CA ASP A 62 -0.38 7.58 18.23
C ASP A 62 -0.44 8.37 16.90
N PRO A 63 -0.60 9.71 16.94
CA PRO A 63 -0.65 10.55 15.76
C PRO A 63 0.64 10.52 14.94
N MET A 64 1.80 10.24 15.54
CA MET A 64 3.09 10.22 14.83
C MET A 64 3.23 9.01 13.91
N VAL A 65 2.42 7.97 14.11
CA VAL A 65 2.38 6.76 13.27
C VAL A 65 1.03 6.61 12.55
N ARG A 66 0.18 7.65 12.59
CA ARG A 66 -1.09 7.66 11.85
C ARG A 66 -0.82 7.94 10.37
N CYS A 67 -0.70 6.88 9.59
CA CYS A 67 -0.40 6.96 8.16
C CYS A 67 -1.69 7.13 7.34
N THR A 68 -1.58 7.73 6.17
CA THR A 68 -2.71 8.00 5.27
C THR A 68 -2.45 7.35 3.92
N ILE A 69 -3.47 6.71 3.33
CA ILE A 69 -3.43 6.22 1.94
C ILE A 69 -3.35 7.43 1.02
N ASP A 70 -2.20 7.63 0.39
CA ASP A 70 -1.95 8.75 -0.52
C ASP A 70 -1.95 8.32 -1.99
N SER A 71 -1.87 7.02 -2.31
CA SER A 71 -2.02 6.56 -3.70
C SER A 71 -2.65 5.17 -3.81
N ILE A 72 -3.65 5.05 -4.69
CA ILE A 72 -4.20 3.76 -5.18
C ILE A 72 -3.96 3.58 -6.69
N ALA A 73 -3.02 4.32 -7.27
CA ALA A 73 -2.77 4.26 -8.70
C ALA A 73 -2.33 2.83 -9.11
N PRO A 74 -2.93 2.24 -10.15
CA PRO A 74 -2.63 0.88 -10.55
C PRO A 74 -1.19 0.80 -11.07
N LEU A 75 -0.42 -0.12 -10.50
CA LEU A 75 0.94 -0.40 -10.97
C LEU A 75 0.91 -1.08 -12.35
N PRO A 76 1.95 -0.86 -13.18
CA PRO A 76 2.21 -1.72 -14.32
C PRO A 76 2.21 -3.20 -13.93
N VAL A 77 1.62 -4.05 -14.78
CA VAL A 77 1.34 -5.46 -14.45
C VAL A 77 2.61 -6.25 -14.10
N ASP A 78 3.73 -5.91 -14.71
CA ASP A 78 5.04 -6.50 -14.43
C ASP A 78 5.55 -6.11 -13.03
N VAL A 79 5.44 -4.84 -12.66
CA VAL A 79 5.82 -4.35 -11.32
C VAL A 79 4.90 -4.94 -10.25
N HIS A 80 3.59 -4.95 -10.48
CA HIS A 80 2.60 -5.54 -9.56
C HIS A 80 2.92 -7.01 -9.28
N ASN A 81 3.15 -7.81 -10.32
CA ASN A 81 3.49 -9.22 -10.18
C ASN A 81 4.80 -9.44 -9.41
N VAL A 82 5.81 -8.59 -9.60
CA VAL A 82 7.06 -8.66 -8.83
C VAL A 82 6.81 -8.37 -7.36
N LEU A 83 5.98 -7.37 -7.03
CA LEU A 83 5.65 -7.04 -5.64
C LEU A 83 4.80 -8.13 -4.97
N LEU A 84 3.88 -8.78 -5.69
CA LEU A 84 3.18 -9.98 -5.18
C LEU A 84 4.15 -11.14 -4.92
N GLY A 85 5.09 -11.36 -5.83
CA GLY A 85 6.17 -12.34 -5.65
C GLY A 85 7.02 -12.03 -4.42
N LEU A 86 7.33 -10.75 -4.22
CA LEU A 86 8.08 -10.26 -3.06
C LEU A 86 7.28 -10.46 -1.76
N ASP A 87 5.99 -10.11 -1.69
CA ASP A 87 5.15 -10.37 -0.51
C ASP A 87 5.19 -11.85 -0.12
N ARG A 88 4.93 -12.73 -1.10
CA ARG A 88 4.98 -14.18 -0.88
C ARG A 88 6.36 -14.63 -0.37
N LYS A 89 7.43 -14.08 -0.93
CA LYS A 89 8.80 -14.37 -0.49
C LYS A 89 9.02 -13.93 0.95
N MET A 90 8.73 -12.68 1.29
CA MET A 90 8.91 -12.15 2.65
C MET A 90 8.11 -12.95 3.68
N ARG A 91 6.88 -13.38 3.35
CA ARG A 91 6.03 -14.20 4.21
C ARG A 91 6.59 -15.59 4.49
N LEU A 92 7.13 -16.26 3.47
CA LEU A 92 7.54 -17.66 3.58
C LEU A 92 8.99 -17.80 4.04
N ARG A 93 9.87 -16.90 3.57
CA ARG A 93 11.28 -16.90 3.89
C ARG A 93 11.92 -15.58 3.48
N PHE A 94 12.41 -14.83 4.47
CA PHE A 94 13.27 -13.69 4.18
C PHE A 94 14.58 -14.15 3.51
N ASP A 95 14.84 -13.63 2.32
CA ASP A 95 16.06 -13.86 1.55
C ASP A 95 16.44 -12.59 0.78
N LYS A 96 17.68 -12.54 0.29
CA LYS A 96 18.22 -11.37 -0.43
C LYS A 96 17.34 -10.98 -1.61
N LEU A 97 17.18 -9.67 -1.78
CA LEU A 97 16.45 -9.12 -2.92
C LEU A 97 17.18 -9.42 -4.23
N ASN A 98 16.45 -9.94 -5.21
CA ASN A 98 16.94 -10.08 -6.56
C ASN A 98 16.88 -8.72 -7.30
N ARG A 99 17.37 -8.67 -8.54
CA ARG A 99 17.41 -7.43 -9.31
C ARG A 99 16.01 -6.88 -9.63
N ALA A 100 15.09 -7.74 -10.08
CA ALA A 100 13.72 -7.33 -10.40
C ALA A 100 12.98 -6.78 -9.17
N GLU A 101 13.15 -7.40 -8.00
CA GLU A 101 12.56 -6.93 -6.73
C GLU A 101 13.09 -5.55 -6.34
N LYS A 102 14.40 -5.31 -6.50
CA LYS A 102 14.99 -3.99 -6.25
C LYS A 102 14.48 -2.95 -7.24
N ASP A 103 14.45 -3.28 -8.52
CA ASP A 103 14.00 -2.38 -9.59
C ASP A 103 12.52 -2.03 -9.40
N ALA A 104 11.68 -2.98 -8.98
CA ALA A 104 10.28 -2.74 -8.64
C ALA A 104 10.13 -1.81 -7.42
N LEU A 105 10.92 -2.03 -6.36
CA LEU A 105 10.90 -1.15 -5.17
C LEU A 105 11.36 0.28 -5.49
N LEU A 106 12.36 0.44 -6.37
CA LEU A 106 12.79 1.75 -6.84
C LEU A 106 11.70 2.41 -7.70
N PHE A 107 11.08 1.65 -8.60
CA PHE A 107 9.99 2.17 -9.42
C PHE A 107 8.84 2.71 -8.58
N VAL A 108 8.37 1.94 -7.57
CA VAL A 108 7.24 2.40 -6.73
C VAL A 108 7.59 3.59 -5.85
N ALA A 109 8.86 3.75 -5.47
CA ALA A 109 9.33 4.90 -4.71
C ALA A 109 9.15 6.23 -5.48
N ASP A 110 9.23 6.21 -6.81
CA ASP A 110 9.00 7.38 -7.66
C ASP A 110 7.56 7.46 -8.19
N PHE A 111 6.94 6.31 -8.47
CA PHE A 111 5.62 6.21 -9.08
C PHE A 111 4.51 6.75 -8.16
N TYR A 112 4.43 6.29 -6.91
CA TYR A 112 3.32 6.66 -6.04
C TYR A 112 3.31 8.16 -5.67
N PRO A 113 4.45 8.80 -5.33
CA PRO A 113 4.48 10.25 -5.12
C PRO A 113 4.04 11.06 -6.35
N SER A 114 4.24 10.53 -7.55
CA SER A 114 3.83 11.18 -8.80
C SER A 114 2.36 10.93 -9.18
N ASN A 115 1.67 10.02 -8.47
CA ASN A 115 0.31 9.57 -8.79
C ASN A 115 -0.55 9.53 -7.52
N GLN A 116 -0.56 10.62 -6.76
CA GLN A 116 -1.35 10.71 -5.53
C GLN A 116 -2.86 10.72 -5.82
N ILE A 117 -3.65 10.28 -4.85
CA ILE A 117 -5.10 10.43 -4.89
C ILE A 117 -5.40 11.92 -4.75
N ASP A 118 -6.07 12.49 -5.76
CA ASP A 118 -6.54 13.87 -5.66
C ASP A 118 -7.47 14.01 -4.44
N GLU A 119 -7.10 14.89 -3.50
CA GLU A 119 -7.96 15.42 -2.44
C GLU A 119 -8.80 16.55 -3.07
N ASP A 120 -10.05 16.26 -3.40
CA ASP A 120 -11.03 17.27 -3.81
C ASP A 120 -11.79 17.82 -2.59
#